data_AF-A0A7Y2CJK8-F1
#
_entry.id   AF-A0A7Y2CJK8-F1
#
_cell.length_a   1.000
_cell.length_b   1.000
_cell.length_c   1.000
_cell.angle_alpha   90.00
_cell.angle_beta   90.00
_cell.angle_gamma   90.00
#
_symmetry.space_group_name_H-M   'P 1'
#
loop_
_entity.id
_entity.type
_entity.pdbx_description
1 polymer ?
#
loop_
_entity_poly.entity_id
_entity_poly.type
_entity_poly.pdbx_seq_one_letter_code
_entity_poly.pdbx_strand_id
1 'polypeptide(L)'
;AWDGLKDPAPGADDNATGVATLIEAARLLSGLEFDFDIYFVAFQGEEQGLIGSAAFADSVAAAGQTVYGVLNVDMLGYNAVRNEADIVTNETSEWLADFIVETSELFVPDLPLEKHVVLFGRSDHASFWSVGIDAVLLFEDINLPYPGYHTFVDLWDTVFPPSGRPNAELQFQLAVQLAVGTVARWGVHYEAPDLALPAGELVVQPIGNSAVEVGDNVVLTARVHNYGPSSLSFNGNTTDTLTARVTFYDGDPDEGAPQIASVDRRAFFPAGGVVPLSATWTVGEGQEGFHEIHAVVEGLDAGYTQSEPSDTNNRNSVSLFVESPFGSAPAILRHYVYPNPVTGSRNDFRFYFELTRDAQRVTIEVFDLLGTPVGLFGATGGFVGDGNQAGSNELTASDFRWTGENLESGVYLYAIRVFGNDGLADVGEGKFGLVR
;
A
#
# COMPACT_ATOMS: atom_id res chain seq x y z
N ALA A 1 -54.96 -22.99 17.51
CA ALA A 1 -55.11 -21.97 16.45
C ALA A 1 -54.18 -20.83 16.79
N TRP A 2 -53.85 -19.99 15.81
CA TRP A 2 -53.17 -18.72 16.07
C TRP A 2 -54.07 -17.81 16.95
N ASP A 3 -53.54 -16.69 17.46
CA ASP A 3 -53.82 -16.17 18.83
C ASP A 3 -52.93 -14.94 19.14
N GLY A 4 -52.65 -14.05 18.17
CA GLY A 4 -51.80 -12.85 18.32
C GLY A 4 -52.43 -11.73 19.17
N LEU A 5 -53.10 -12.13 20.24
CA LEU A 5 -53.97 -11.39 21.14
C LEU A 5 -55.02 -10.48 20.47
N LYS A 6 -55.68 -10.93 19.38
CA LYS A 6 -57.07 -10.51 18.97
C LYS A 6 -57.96 -11.41 18.10
N ASP A 7 -57.64 -11.90 16.89
CA ASP A 7 -56.37 -12.06 16.18
C ASP A 7 -56.43 -11.70 14.66
N PRO A 8 -55.71 -10.64 14.23
CA PRO A 8 -55.13 -10.57 12.87
C PRO A 8 -53.60 -10.37 12.87
N ALA A 9 -52.86 -10.87 11.86
CA ALA A 9 -51.39 -10.93 11.80
C ALA A 9 -50.78 -9.87 10.84
N PRO A 10 -50.61 -8.61 11.27
CA PRO A 10 -50.17 -7.53 10.38
C PRO A 10 -48.66 -7.51 10.06
N GLY A 11 -47.82 -8.15 10.89
CA GLY A 11 -46.45 -8.54 10.54
C GLY A 11 -45.55 -7.44 9.97
N ALA A 12 -45.75 -6.19 10.39
CA ALA A 12 -45.10 -5.03 9.78
C ALA A 12 -43.61 -4.98 10.13
N ASP A 13 -43.27 -5.22 11.40
CA ASP A 13 -41.91 -5.50 11.83
C ASP A 13 -41.54 -6.95 11.50
N ASP A 14 -42.43 -7.88 11.85
CA ASP A 14 -42.23 -9.34 11.91
C ASP A 14 -42.94 -10.11 10.77
N ASN A 15 -42.31 -10.39 9.63
CA ASN A 15 -41.00 -9.91 9.19
C ASN A 15 -41.10 -9.13 7.86
N ALA A 16 -42.09 -8.22 7.74
CA ALA A 16 -42.19 -7.39 6.54
C ALA A 16 -41.05 -6.38 6.42
N THR A 17 -40.37 -6.01 7.51
CA THR A 17 -39.12 -5.22 7.43
C THR A 17 -38.02 -5.99 6.73
N GLY A 18 -37.74 -7.24 7.12
CA GLY A 18 -36.77 -8.11 6.46
C GLY A 18 -37.15 -8.41 5.00
N VAL A 19 -38.42 -8.69 4.70
CA VAL A 19 -38.88 -8.90 3.31
C VAL A 19 -38.74 -7.64 2.46
N ALA A 20 -39.03 -6.44 3.01
CA ALA A 20 -38.81 -5.18 2.32
C ALA A 20 -37.31 -4.93 2.07
N THR A 21 -36.44 -5.25 3.03
CA THR A 21 -34.98 -5.23 2.88
C THR A 21 -34.50 -6.15 1.76
N LEU A 22 -35.01 -7.39 1.69
CA LEU A 22 -34.68 -8.33 0.61
C LEU A 22 -35.11 -7.81 -0.77
N ILE A 23 -36.29 -7.20 -0.87
CA ILE A 23 -36.79 -6.62 -2.14
C ILE A 23 -35.94 -5.43 -2.58
N GLU A 24 -35.59 -4.52 -1.67
CA GLU A 24 -34.77 -3.35 -1.99
C GLU A 24 -33.31 -3.73 -2.30
N ALA A 25 -32.76 -4.71 -1.58
CA ALA A 25 -31.46 -5.29 -1.89
C ALA A 25 -31.44 -5.96 -3.27
N ALA A 26 -32.44 -6.78 -3.60
CA ALA A 26 -32.57 -7.33 -4.95
C ALA A 26 -32.69 -6.22 -6.01
N ARG A 27 -33.46 -5.17 -5.75
CA ARG A 27 -33.63 -4.03 -6.68
C ARG A 27 -32.32 -3.29 -6.92
N LEU A 28 -31.51 -3.04 -5.89
CA LEU A 28 -30.25 -2.32 -5.99
C LEU A 28 -29.12 -3.18 -6.58
N LEU A 29 -29.01 -4.44 -6.14
CA LEU A 29 -27.93 -5.34 -6.51
C LEU A 29 -28.14 -5.99 -7.89
N SER A 30 -29.37 -6.12 -8.39
CA SER A 30 -29.67 -6.67 -9.73
C SER A 30 -29.06 -5.91 -10.93
N GLY A 31 -28.51 -4.71 -10.71
CA GLY A 31 -27.78 -3.93 -11.71
C GLY A 31 -26.26 -4.15 -11.68
N LEU A 32 -25.75 -5.04 -10.83
CA LEU A 32 -24.33 -5.32 -10.63
C LEU A 32 -23.99 -6.77 -11.03
N GLU A 33 -22.73 -7.02 -11.34
CA GLU A 33 -22.19 -8.37 -11.62
C GLU A 33 -21.40 -8.86 -10.40
N PHE A 34 -21.48 -10.17 -10.13
CA PHE A 34 -20.92 -10.84 -8.95
C PHE A 34 -20.35 -12.21 -9.34
N ASP A 35 -19.27 -12.65 -8.69
CA ASP A 35 -18.65 -13.96 -8.94
C ASP A 35 -19.44 -15.15 -8.39
N PHE A 36 -20.47 -14.88 -7.57
CA PHE A 36 -21.32 -15.88 -6.94
C PHE A 36 -22.80 -15.56 -7.09
N ASP A 37 -23.62 -16.61 -7.07
CA ASP A 37 -25.07 -16.50 -7.07
C ASP A 37 -25.57 -15.91 -5.73
N ILE A 38 -26.28 -14.78 -5.79
CA ILE A 38 -26.94 -14.19 -4.63
C ILE A 38 -28.39 -14.69 -4.56
N TYR A 39 -28.72 -15.37 -3.46
CA TYR A 39 -30.06 -15.90 -3.21
C TYR A 39 -30.85 -14.99 -2.26
N PHE A 40 -31.82 -14.25 -2.79
CA PHE A 40 -32.82 -13.55 -1.96
C PHE A 40 -33.96 -14.51 -1.66
N VAL A 41 -34.06 -14.99 -0.41
CA VAL A 41 -35.01 -16.03 -0.02
C VAL A 41 -35.92 -15.53 1.10
N ALA A 42 -37.23 -15.53 0.84
CA ALA A 42 -38.25 -15.32 1.86
C ALA A 42 -38.80 -16.70 2.27
N PHE A 43 -38.49 -17.14 3.48
CA PHE A 43 -38.88 -18.47 3.96
C PHE A 43 -40.35 -18.55 4.38
N GLN A 44 -40.88 -19.77 4.43
CA GLN A 44 -42.23 -20.05 4.91
C GLN A 44 -42.18 -20.84 6.21
N GLY A 45 -43.01 -20.49 7.18
CA GLY A 45 -43.14 -21.26 8.42
C GLY A 45 -41.93 -21.18 9.36
N GLU A 46 -41.21 -20.06 9.35
CA GLU A 46 -40.31 -19.61 10.44
C GLU A 46 -41.06 -19.78 11.78
N GLU A 47 -42.16 -19.05 11.91
CA GLU A 47 -43.15 -19.03 12.99
C GLU A 47 -43.84 -20.37 13.32
N GLN A 48 -43.50 -21.45 12.61
CA GLN A 48 -43.96 -22.81 12.88
C GLN A 48 -42.82 -23.76 13.25
N GLY A 49 -41.62 -23.22 13.51
CA GLY A 49 -40.40 -23.96 13.81
C GLY A 49 -39.47 -24.10 12.61
N LEU A 50 -39.17 -22.98 11.93
CA LEU A 50 -38.16 -22.85 10.88
C LEU A 50 -38.35 -23.79 9.68
N ILE A 51 -39.60 -24.14 9.35
CA ILE A 51 -39.92 -25.25 8.44
C ILE A 51 -39.31 -25.04 7.04
N GLY A 52 -39.42 -23.82 6.50
CA GLY A 52 -38.93 -23.46 5.17
C GLY A 52 -37.41 -23.36 5.10
N SER A 53 -36.78 -22.69 6.07
CA SER A 53 -35.32 -22.55 6.09
C SER A 53 -34.61 -23.86 6.41
N ALA A 54 -35.16 -24.70 7.29
CA ALA A 54 -34.63 -26.03 7.56
C ALA A 54 -34.66 -26.90 6.28
N ALA A 55 -35.82 -26.95 5.60
CA ALA A 55 -35.93 -27.69 4.34
C ALA A 55 -35.00 -27.16 3.24
N PHE A 56 -34.78 -25.83 3.18
CA PHE A 56 -33.84 -25.22 2.24
C PHE A 56 -32.38 -25.55 2.58
N ALA A 57 -31.96 -25.33 3.84
CA ALA A 57 -30.62 -25.61 4.32
C ALA A 57 -30.24 -27.09 4.14
N ASP A 58 -31.14 -28.01 4.51
CA ASP A 58 -31.00 -29.45 4.24
C ASP A 58 -30.81 -29.73 2.74
N SER A 59 -31.59 -29.09 1.86
CA SER A 59 -31.51 -29.32 0.42
C SER A 59 -30.20 -28.82 -0.21
N VAL A 60 -29.71 -27.66 0.25
CA VAL A 60 -28.46 -27.05 -0.20
C VAL A 60 -27.24 -27.87 0.27
N ALA A 61 -27.25 -28.29 1.54
CA ALA A 61 -26.24 -29.19 2.09
C ALA A 61 -26.25 -30.57 1.40
N ALA A 62 -27.43 -31.17 1.16
CA ALA A 62 -27.56 -32.44 0.47
C ALA A 62 -27.17 -32.38 -1.03
N ALA A 63 -27.31 -31.21 -1.66
CA ALA A 63 -26.83 -30.96 -3.01
C ALA A 63 -25.30 -30.76 -3.09
N GLY A 64 -24.62 -30.59 -1.95
CA GLY A 64 -23.18 -30.31 -1.89
C GLY A 64 -22.82 -28.91 -2.44
N GLN A 65 -23.76 -27.96 -2.37
CA GLN A 65 -23.52 -26.58 -2.79
C GLN A 65 -22.65 -25.85 -1.77
N THR A 66 -21.65 -25.10 -2.24
CA THR A 66 -20.84 -24.22 -1.40
C THR A 66 -21.63 -22.96 -1.09
N VAL A 67 -21.94 -22.72 0.18
CA VAL A 67 -22.52 -21.46 0.67
C VAL A 67 -21.43 -20.72 1.44
N TYR A 68 -21.09 -19.51 1.00
CA TYR A 68 -20.07 -18.68 1.66
C TYR A 68 -20.55 -18.12 3.00
N GLY A 69 -21.87 -17.88 3.13
CA GLY A 69 -22.55 -17.66 4.40
C GLY A 69 -23.93 -17.06 4.18
N VAL A 70 -24.65 -16.78 5.27
CA VAL A 70 -26.04 -16.28 5.22
C VAL A 70 -26.22 -15.06 6.13
N LEU A 71 -26.65 -13.94 5.54
CA LEU A 71 -27.19 -12.80 6.26
C LEU A 71 -28.72 -12.96 6.40
N ASN A 72 -29.18 -13.24 7.61
CA ASN A 72 -30.60 -13.24 7.97
C ASN A 72 -30.99 -11.84 8.49
N VAL A 73 -32.17 -11.36 8.12
CA VAL A 73 -32.69 -10.02 8.51
C VAL A 73 -34.09 -10.17 9.08
N ASP A 74 -34.23 -10.07 10.40
CA ASP A 74 -35.48 -10.44 11.10
C ASP A 74 -35.43 -10.09 12.60
N MET A 75 -35.84 -8.91 13.09
CA MET A 75 -36.60 -7.78 12.52
C MET A 75 -35.74 -6.50 12.51
N LEU A 76 -36.20 -5.41 11.87
CA LEU A 76 -35.39 -4.19 11.63
C LEU A 76 -36.13 -2.84 11.84
N GLY A 77 -37.36 -2.82 12.38
CA GLY A 77 -38.23 -1.64 12.42
C GLY A 77 -38.29 -0.90 13.75
N TYR A 78 -37.86 -1.51 14.85
CA TYR A 78 -38.03 -0.97 16.20
C TYR A 78 -36.72 -0.93 17.01
N ASN A 79 -36.30 0.27 17.39
CA ASN A 79 -35.44 0.45 18.56
C ASN A 79 -36.10 1.41 19.56
N ALA A 80 -36.15 1.01 20.83
CA ALA A 80 -36.82 1.76 21.88
C ALA A 80 -35.93 2.81 22.57
N VAL A 81 -34.60 2.70 22.44
CA VAL A 81 -33.66 3.35 23.39
C VAL A 81 -32.44 3.98 22.73
N ARG A 82 -31.94 3.45 21.60
CA ARG A 82 -30.62 3.76 21.04
C ARG A 82 -30.65 3.86 19.50
N ASN A 83 -29.54 4.32 18.93
CA ASN A 83 -29.29 4.29 17.49
C ASN A 83 -28.27 3.18 17.20
N GLU A 84 -28.66 1.93 17.39
CA GLU A 84 -27.80 0.77 17.15
C GLU A 84 -28.66 -0.39 16.62
N ALA A 85 -28.00 -1.41 16.10
CA ALA A 85 -28.61 -2.69 15.76
C ALA A 85 -27.73 -3.83 16.29
N ASP A 86 -28.28 -5.04 16.35
CA ASP A 86 -27.58 -6.20 16.88
C ASP A 86 -27.17 -7.15 15.75
N ILE A 87 -25.98 -7.74 15.87
CA ILE A 87 -25.53 -8.83 14.99
C ILE A 87 -25.33 -10.10 15.82
N VAL A 88 -26.23 -11.07 15.63
CA VAL A 88 -26.29 -12.33 16.38
C VAL A 88 -25.56 -13.43 15.61
N THR A 89 -24.61 -14.09 16.27
CA THR A 89 -23.72 -15.09 15.66
C THR A 89 -23.46 -16.27 16.61
N ASN A 90 -22.91 -17.36 16.09
CA ASN A 90 -22.27 -18.41 16.90
C ASN A 90 -20.73 -18.30 16.80
N GLU A 91 -20.00 -19.22 17.45
CA GLU A 91 -18.53 -19.26 17.43
C GLU A 91 -17.92 -19.54 16.03
N THR A 92 -18.62 -20.24 15.13
CA THR A 92 -18.07 -20.54 13.78
C THR A 92 -18.32 -19.40 12.80
N SER A 93 -19.46 -18.72 12.93
CA SER A 93 -19.90 -17.62 12.07
C SER A 93 -19.38 -16.25 12.51
N GLU A 94 -18.58 -16.17 13.59
CA GLU A 94 -18.12 -14.89 14.16
C GLU A 94 -17.35 -14.03 13.15
N TRP A 95 -16.61 -14.64 12.22
CA TRP A 95 -15.93 -13.95 11.13
C TRP A 95 -16.88 -13.16 10.22
N LEU A 96 -18.10 -13.67 10.02
CA LEU A 96 -19.13 -13.02 9.22
C LEU A 96 -19.78 -11.87 10.00
N ALA A 97 -19.94 -12.02 11.31
CA ALA A 97 -20.38 -10.91 12.16
C ALA A 97 -19.35 -9.77 12.17
N ASP A 98 -18.05 -10.08 12.30
CA ASP A 98 -16.96 -9.10 12.23
C ASP A 98 -16.96 -8.34 10.88
N PHE A 99 -17.07 -9.08 9.77
CA PHE A 99 -17.19 -8.48 8.44
C PHE A 99 -18.37 -7.50 8.32
N ILE A 100 -19.50 -7.78 8.98
CA ILE A 100 -20.67 -6.89 8.96
C ILE A 100 -20.47 -5.67 9.88
N VAL A 101 -19.82 -5.83 11.03
CA VAL A 101 -19.44 -4.72 11.92
C VAL A 101 -18.55 -3.73 11.18
N GLU A 102 -17.47 -4.20 10.56
CA GLU A 102 -16.59 -3.39 9.71
C GLU A 102 -17.34 -2.73 8.54
N THR A 103 -18.29 -3.44 7.93
CA THR A 103 -19.11 -2.88 6.83
C THR A 103 -19.94 -1.70 7.35
N SER A 104 -20.49 -1.79 8.56
CA SER A 104 -21.20 -0.68 9.18
C SER A 104 -20.24 0.48 9.48
N GLU A 105 -19.07 0.23 10.07
CA GLU A 105 -18.07 1.28 10.35
C GLU A 105 -17.61 2.03 9.09
N LEU A 106 -17.50 1.33 7.95
CA LEU A 106 -17.05 1.91 6.68
C LEU A 106 -18.15 2.63 5.90
N PHE A 107 -19.36 2.07 5.82
CA PHE A 107 -20.40 2.52 4.89
C PHE A 107 -21.65 3.07 5.57
N VAL A 108 -21.91 2.69 6.82
CA VAL A 108 -23.13 3.05 7.58
C VAL A 108 -22.77 3.46 9.03
N PRO A 109 -21.81 4.38 9.27
CA PRO A 109 -21.29 4.67 10.61
C PRO A 109 -22.31 5.28 11.58
N ASP A 110 -23.45 5.74 11.07
CA ASP A 110 -24.60 6.22 11.86
C ASP A 110 -25.44 5.06 12.47
N LEU A 111 -25.13 3.79 12.13
CA LEU A 111 -25.70 2.57 12.72
C LEU A 111 -24.58 1.68 13.32
N PRO A 112 -24.07 1.99 14.53
CA PRO A 112 -23.21 1.08 15.27
C PRO A 112 -23.90 -0.26 15.54
N LEU A 113 -23.11 -1.33 15.59
CA LEU A 113 -23.60 -2.68 15.86
C LEU A 113 -23.07 -3.24 17.19
N GLU A 114 -23.94 -3.87 17.99
CA GLU A 114 -23.53 -4.70 19.13
C GLU A 114 -23.51 -6.19 18.70
N LYS A 115 -22.35 -6.85 18.85
CA LYS A 115 -22.17 -8.26 18.44
C LYS A 115 -22.50 -9.21 19.57
N HIS A 116 -23.43 -10.13 19.33
CA HIS A 116 -23.90 -11.13 20.31
C HIS A 116 -23.52 -12.54 19.87
N VAL A 117 -22.48 -13.11 20.49
CA VAL A 117 -22.12 -14.52 20.30
C VAL A 117 -22.99 -15.41 21.20
N VAL A 118 -23.80 -16.28 20.60
CA VAL A 118 -24.81 -17.11 21.28
C VAL A 118 -24.67 -18.60 20.94
N LEU A 119 -25.22 -19.45 21.81
CA LEU A 119 -25.18 -20.92 21.64
C LEU A 119 -26.38 -21.49 20.86
N PHE A 120 -27.45 -20.72 20.67
CA PHE A 120 -28.69 -21.16 20.03
C PHE A 120 -29.26 -20.00 19.21
N GLY A 121 -29.65 -20.29 17.97
CA GLY A 121 -30.28 -19.30 17.09
C GLY A 121 -31.75 -19.09 17.41
N ARG A 122 -32.32 -18.00 16.88
CA ARG A 122 -33.69 -17.52 17.20
C ARG A 122 -34.61 -17.26 16.00
N SER A 123 -34.11 -17.44 14.79
CA SER A 123 -34.77 -17.22 13.50
C SER A 123 -34.06 -18.09 12.45
N ASP A 124 -34.40 -17.98 11.16
CA ASP A 124 -33.99 -18.86 10.06
C ASP A 124 -32.46 -19.11 9.92
N HIS A 125 -31.60 -18.19 10.39
CA HIS A 125 -30.14 -18.42 10.52
C HIS A 125 -29.79 -19.72 11.28
N ALA A 126 -30.61 -20.12 12.27
CA ALA A 126 -30.40 -21.32 13.07
C ALA A 126 -30.46 -22.62 12.23
N SER A 127 -31.25 -22.61 11.16
CA SER A 127 -31.35 -23.75 10.23
C SER A 127 -30.04 -24.01 9.51
N PHE A 128 -29.32 -22.96 9.13
CA PHE A 128 -28.01 -23.06 8.48
C PHE A 128 -26.92 -23.54 9.44
N TRP A 129 -26.92 -23.07 10.69
CA TRP A 129 -26.04 -23.60 11.74
C TRP A 129 -26.22 -25.11 11.97
N SER A 130 -27.45 -25.61 11.85
CA SER A 130 -27.75 -27.04 12.05
C SER A 130 -27.09 -27.97 11.02
N VAL A 131 -26.77 -27.45 9.84
CA VAL A 131 -26.08 -28.16 8.76
C VAL A 131 -24.61 -27.72 8.57
N GLY A 132 -24.09 -26.86 9.46
CA GLY A 132 -22.70 -26.40 9.43
C GLY A 132 -22.41 -25.31 8.38
N ILE A 133 -23.42 -24.53 7.99
CA ILE A 133 -23.26 -23.34 7.14
C ILE A 133 -23.19 -22.11 8.05
N ASP A 134 -22.20 -21.25 7.84
CA ASP A 134 -22.05 -20.02 8.62
C ASP A 134 -23.17 -19.02 8.30
N ALA A 135 -23.77 -18.48 9.35
CA ALA A 135 -24.93 -17.61 9.26
C ALA A 135 -24.99 -16.63 10.43
N VAL A 136 -25.61 -15.48 10.20
CA VAL A 136 -25.79 -14.44 11.20
C VAL A 136 -27.18 -13.84 11.08
N LEU A 137 -27.68 -13.25 12.17
CA LEU A 137 -28.91 -12.47 12.18
C LEU A 137 -28.59 -11.01 12.48
N LEU A 138 -28.90 -10.12 11.53
CA LEU A 138 -29.02 -8.68 11.79
C LEU A 138 -30.41 -8.43 12.39
N PHE A 139 -30.41 -7.85 13.59
CA PHE A 139 -31.57 -7.64 14.44
C PHE A 139 -31.65 -6.20 14.94
N GLU A 140 -32.84 -5.78 15.38
CA GLU A 140 -33.09 -4.43 15.87
C GLU A 140 -32.54 -4.15 17.29
N ASP A 141 -32.82 -5.04 18.26
CA ASP A 141 -32.36 -5.02 19.67
C ASP A 141 -32.80 -6.34 20.37
N ILE A 142 -31.86 -7.26 20.65
CA ILE A 142 -32.09 -8.59 21.24
C ILE A 142 -32.50 -8.52 22.72
N ASN A 143 -32.22 -7.40 23.38
CA ASN A 143 -32.50 -7.16 24.79
C ASN A 143 -33.89 -6.51 24.99
N LEU A 144 -34.33 -5.68 24.03
CA LEU A 144 -35.61 -4.97 24.04
C LEU A 144 -36.32 -5.03 22.66
N PRO A 145 -36.60 -6.24 22.14
CA PRO A 145 -37.30 -6.41 20.85
C PRO A 145 -38.70 -5.78 20.89
N TYR A 146 -39.22 -5.41 19.72
CA TYR A 146 -40.52 -4.77 19.57
C TYR A 146 -41.63 -5.45 20.40
N PRO A 147 -42.19 -4.81 21.46
CA PRO A 147 -43.21 -5.43 22.30
C PRO A 147 -44.56 -5.74 21.61
N GLY A 148 -44.70 -5.39 20.33
CA GLY A 148 -45.88 -5.68 19.50
C GLY A 148 -45.69 -6.85 18.52
N TYR A 149 -44.49 -7.40 18.36
CA TYR A 149 -44.25 -8.61 17.55
C TYR A 149 -45.13 -9.78 18.01
N HIS A 150 -45.43 -10.71 17.09
CA HIS A 150 -46.43 -11.76 17.27
C HIS A 150 -47.85 -11.27 17.68
N THR A 151 -48.19 -9.98 17.51
CA THR A 151 -49.53 -9.47 17.86
C THR A 151 -50.22 -8.65 16.78
N PHE A 152 -51.53 -8.46 16.95
CA PHE A 152 -52.37 -7.64 16.07
C PHE A 152 -52.03 -6.14 16.03
N VAL A 153 -51.11 -5.65 16.88
CA VAL A 153 -50.63 -4.26 16.81
C VAL A 153 -49.32 -4.12 16.05
N ASP A 154 -48.78 -5.19 15.47
CA ASP A 154 -47.63 -5.13 14.56
C ASP A 154 -47.97 -4.50 13.20
N LEU A 155 -48.38 -3.24 13.25
CA LEU A 155 -48.87 -2.44 12.13
C LEU A 155 -47.80 -1.41 11.76
N TRP A 156 -47.75 -1.05 10.47
CA TRP A 156 -46.90 0.04 9.97
C TRP A 156 -47.01 1.31 10.84
N ASP A 157 -48.24 1.75 11.16
CA ASP A 157 -48.47 2.96 12.00
C ASP A 157 -48.07 2.79 13.48
N THR A 158 -47.68 1.60 13.93
CA THR A 158 -47.20 1.32 15.30
C THR A 158 -45.68 1.19 15.34
N VAL A 159 -45.09 0.55 14.33
CA VAL A 159 -43.63 0.50 14.12
C VAL A 159 -43.12 1.91 13.73
N PHE A 160 -43.72 2.51 12.70
CA PHE A 160 -43.39 3.84 12.16
C PHE A 160 -44.54 4.86 12.38
N PRO A 161 -44.80 5.32 13.61
CA PRO A 161 -45.96 6.17 13.90
C PRO A 161 -45.83 7.56 13.26
N PRO A 162 -46.92 8.14 12.69
CA PRO A 162 -46.91 9.46 12.04
C PRO A 162 -46.52 10.65 12.95
N SER A 163 -46.52 10.48 14.26
CA SER A 163 -45.96 11.46 15.21
C SER A 163 -44.43 11.52 15.20
N GLY A 164 -43.78 10.60 14.49
CA GLY A 164 -42.39 10.24 14.63
C GLY A 164 -42.17 9.39 15.89
N ARG A 165 -41.40 8.31 15.74
CA ARG A 165 -40.37 7.98 16.74
C ARG A 165 -39.10 8.69 16.27
N PRO A 166 -38.34 9.36 17.15
CA PRO A 166 -36.97 9.73 16.78
C PRO A 166 -36.25 8.45 16.33
N ASN A 167 -35.77 8.47 15.08
CA ASN A 167 -34.82 7.53 14.49
C ASN A 167 -35.33 6.16 14.01
N ALA A 168 -36.57 5.71 14.26
CA ALA A 168 -37.01 4.37 13.79
C ALA A 168 -36.98 4.20 12.24
N GLU A 169 -37.55 5.15 11.49
CA GLU A 169 -37.50 5.12 10.01
C GLU A 169 -36.06 5.27 9.49
N LEU A 170 -35.24 6.08 10.16
CA LEU A 170 -33.82 6.25 9.82
C LEU A 170 -33.03 4.95 10.07
N GLN A 171 -33.23 4.30 11.21
CA GLN A 171 -32.57 3.05 11.58
C GLN A 171 -32.94 1.94 10.59
N PHE A 172 -34.22 1.81 10.22
CA PHE A 172 -34.63 0.86 9.19
C PHE A 172 -33.95 1.16 7.84
N GLN A 173 -33.88 2.43 7.43
CA GLN A 173 -33.14 2.83 6.21
C GLN A 173 -31.64 2.52 6.30
N LEU A 174 -31.01 2.72 7.47
CA LEU A 174 -29.60 2.39 7.70
C LEU A 174 -29.37 0.87 7.73
N ALA A 175 -30.28 0.09 8.30
CA ALA A 175 -30.23 -1.37 8.30
C ALA A 175 -30.39 -1.96 6.89
N VAL A 176 -31.26 -1.37 6.07
CA VAL A 176 -31.35 -1.68 4.63
C VAL A 176 -30.04 -1.34 3.92
N GLN A 177 -29.47 -0.15 4.17
CA GLN A 177 -28.16 0.24 3.61
C GLN A 177 -27.04 -0.71 4.04
N LEU A 178 -27.04 -1.18 5.29
CA LEU A 178 -26.07 -2.13 5.81
C LEU A 178 -26.23 -3.51 5.15
N ALA A 179 -27.45 -4.01 5.00
CA ALA A 179 -27.70 -5.30 4.34
C ALA A 179 -27.27 -5.26 2.85
N VAL A 180 -27.63 -4.17 2.14
CA VAL A 180 -27.18 -3.93 0.75
C VAL A 180 -25.66 -3.80 0.70
N GLY A 181 -25.08 -3.00 1.59
CA GLY A 181 -23.64 -2.73 1.66
C GLY A 181 -22.82 -3.97 2.02
N THR A 182 -23.35 -4.85 2.86
CA THR A 182 -22.75 -6.15 3.21
C THR A 182 -22.69 -7.04 1.98
N VAL A 183 -23.82 -7.28 1.33
CA VAL A 183 -23.86 -8.16 0.14
C VAL A 183 -23.06 -7.55 -1.01
N ALA A 184 -23.06 -6.22 -1.18
CA ALA A 184 -22.21 -5.54 -2.14
C ALA A 184 -20.72 -5.67 -1.79
N ARG A 185 -20.28 -5.36 -0.56
CA ARG A 185 -18.87 -5.48 -0.12
C ARG A 185 -18.35 -6.91 -0.25
N TRP A 186 -19.21 -7.89 0.02
CA TRP A 186 -18.88 -9.32 -0.07
C TRP A 186 -18.84 -9.80 -1.53
N GLY A 187 -19.71 -9.24 -2.38
CA GLY A 187 -19.83 -9.58 -3.79
C GLY A 187 -18.87 -8.85 -4.72
N VAL A 188 -18.38 -7.67 -4.35
CA VAL A 188 -17.35 -6.97 -5.12
C VAL A 188 -16.08 -7.83 -5.14
N HIS A 189 -15.63 -8.10 -6.37
CA HIS A 189 -14.47 -8.90 -6.73
C HIS A 189 -13.30 -8.68 -5.76
N TYR A 190 -12.77 -9.77 -5.19
CA TYR A 190 -11.50 -9.73 -4.46
C TYR A 190 -10.38 -9.40 -5.45
N GLU A 191 -9.84 -8.19 -5.35
CA GLU A 191 -8.50 -7.88 -5.83
C GLU A 191 -7.57 -7.86 -4.62
N ALA A 192 -6.45 -8.58 -4.70
CA ALA A 192 -5.40 -8.44 -3.69
C ALA A 192 -4.85 -7.00 -3.73
N PRO A 193 -4.32 -6.46 -2.61
CA PRO A 193 -3.66 -5.16 -2.59
C PRO A 193 -2.66 -4.99 -3.75
N ASP A 194 -2.86 -3.97 -4.59
CA ASP A 194 -1.91 -3.61 -5.65
C ASP A 194 -0.70 -2.94 -4.99
N LEU A 195 0.22 -3.78 -4.52
CA LEU A 195 1.41 -3.36 -3.78
C LEU A 195 2.47 -2.84 -4.74
N ALA A 196 2.80 -1.56 -4.57
CA ALA A 196 3.72 -0.83 -5.44
C ALA A 196 4.87 -0.18 -4.66
N LEU A 197 6.01 0.00 -5.35
CA LEU A 197 7.16 0.77 -4.91
C LEU A 197 7.44 1.88 -5.95
N PRO A 198 6.71 3.01 -5.90
CA PRO A 198 6.90 4.09 -6.87
C PRO A 198 8.25 4.80 -6.67
N ALA A 199 8.69 5.51 -7.72
CA ALA A 199 9.98 6.21 -7.75
C ALA A 199 10.18 7.15 -6.54
N GLY A 200 11.37 7.08 -5.93
CA GLY A 200 11.73 7.89 -4.75
C GLY A 200 11.27 7.35 -3.38
N GLU A 201 10.51 6.25 -3.32
CA GLU A 201 10.07 5.64 -2.05
C GLU A 201 11.03 4.58 -1.46
N LEU A 202 12.23 4.45 -2.04
CA LEU A 202 13.34 3.68 -1.51
C LEU A 202 14.33 4.62 -0.80
N VAL A 203 14.55 4.39 0.50
CA VAL A 203 15.39 5.22 1.37
C VAL A 203 16.51 4.38 1.97
N VAL A 204 17.73 4.91 1.93
CA VAL A 204 18.94 4.31 2.51
C VAL A 204 19.40 5.19 3.67
N GLN A 205 19.73 4.58 4.82
CA GLN A 205 20.25 5.25 6.01
C GLN A 205 21.64 4.70 6.37
N PRO A 206 22.55 5.52 6.94
CA PRO A 206 22.33 6.47 8.04
C PRO A 206 21.66 7.82 7.69
N ILE A 207 21.07 8.46 8.71
CA ILE A 207 20.64 9.88 8.66
C ILE A 207 21.81 10.75 9.13
N GLY A 208 22.55 11.38 8.22
CA GLY A 208 23.61 12.33 8.56
C GLY A 208 24.59 12.61 7.42
N ASN A 209 25.61 13.46 7.68
CA ASN A 209 26.70 13.77 6.74
C ASN A 209 27.84 12.73 6.76
N SER A 210 27.58 11.51 7.22
CA SER A 210 28.56 10.41 7.24
C SER A 210 28.29 9.52 6.05
N ALA A 211 29.31 9.30 5.21
CA ALA A 211 29.24 8.31 4.15
C ALA A 211 29.09 6.89 4.74
N VAL A 212 28.59 5.97 3.93
CA VAL A 212 28.53 4.55 4.29
C VAL A 212 29.91 3.94 4.07
N GLU A 213 30.50 3.32 5.09
CA GLU A 213 31.76 2.59 4.99
C GLU A 213 31.54 1.07 4.91
N VAL A 214 32.49 0.33 4.34
CA VAL A 214 32.50 -1.14 4.45
C VAL A 214 32.53 -1.56 5.92
N GLY A 215 31.69 -2.54 6.28
CA GLY A 215 31.45 -2.96 7.65
C GLY A 215 30.29 -2.22 8.33
N ASP A 216 29.75 -1.14 7.74
CA ASP A 216 28.54 -0.51 8.24
C ASP A 216 27.30 -1.38 8.05
N ASN A 217 26.32 -1.14 8.92
CA ASN A 217 24.98 -1.68 8.80
C ASN A 217 24.06 -0.61 8.22
N VAL A 218 23.80 -0.73 6.93
CA VAL A 218 22.95 0.16 6.14
C VAL A 218 21.50 -0.27 6.31
N VAL A 219 20.62 0.66 6.72
CA VAL A 219 19.18 0.38 6.82
C VAL A 219 18.51 0.79 5.51
N LEU A 220 18.03 -0.21 4.77
CA LEU A 220 17.25 -0.07 3.55
C LEU A 220 15.77 -0.05 3.93
N THR A 221 15.03 0.98 3.52
CA THR A 221 13.60 1.12 3.79
C THR A 221 12.85 1.39 2.50
N ALA A 222 11.96 0.48 2.11
CA ALA A 222 11.05 0.65 1.00
C ALA A 222 9.65 0.98 1.55
N ARG A 223 9.03 2.06 1.07
CA ARG A 223 7.66 2.42 1.43
C ARG A 223 6.70 1.84 0.40
N VAL A 224 6.06 0.74 0.77
CA VAL A 224 5.11 0.03 -0.08
C VAL A 224 3.76 0.76 -0.06
N HIS A 225 3.29 1.18 -1.23
CA HIS A 225 1.95 1.74 -1.44
C HIS A 225 0.96 0.60 -1.72
N ASN A 226 -0.31 0.78 -1.36
CA ASN A 226 -1.41 -0.02 -1.90
C ASN A 226 -2.29 0.86 -2.80
N TYR A 227 -2.30 0.59 -4.10
CA TYR A 227 -3.17 1.27 -5.07
C TYR A 227 -4.50 0.54 -5.33
N GLY A 228 -4.63 -0.68 -4.83
CA GLY A 228 -5.84 -1.50 -4.92
C GLY A 228 -6.76 -1.35 -3.69
N PRO A 229 -7.80 -2.19 -3.59
CA PRO A 229 -8.62 -2.27 -2.39
C PRO A 229 -7.84 -2.85 -1.19
N SER A 230 -8.44 -2.77 0.00
CA SER A 230 -7.81 -3.23 1.25
C SER A 230 -8.52 -4.40 1.93
N SER A 231 -9.51 -5.01 1.29
CA SER A 231 -10.29 -6.13 1.83
C SER A 231 -9.58 -7.45 1.57
N LEU A 232 -9.04 -8.07 2.62
CA LEU A 232 -8.46 -9.41 2.56
C LEU A 232 -9.37 -10.40 3.28
N SER A 233 -10.25 -11.09 2.56
CA SER A 233 -10.94 -12.25 3.11
C SER A 233 -10.78 -13.50 2.24
N PHE A 234 -10.18 -14.54 2.82
CA PHE A 234 -10.37 -15.92 2.41
C PHE A 234 -10.32 -16.81 3.66
N ASN A 235 -11.29 -17.71 3.82
CA ASN A 235 -11.43 -18.64 4.98
C ASN A 235 -11.58 -17.99 6.37
N GLY A 236 -12.40 -16.93 6.52
CA GLY A 236 -12.91 -16.49 7.84
C GLY A 236 -11.85 -16.03 8.86
N ASN A 237 -10.63 -15.71 8.41
CA ASN A 237 -9.54 -15.27 9.27
C ASN A 237 -9.39 -13.75 9.12
N THR A 238 -10.19 -12.99 9.87
CA THR A 238 -10.43 -11.52 9.81
C THR A 238 -9.22 -10.65 10.17
N THR A 239 -8.00 -11.18 10.07
CA THR A 239 -6.82 -10.32 9.98
C THR A 239 -6.75 -9.77 8.55
N ASP A 240 -7.14 -8.51 8.33
CA ASP A 240 -6.93 -7.72 7.09
C ASP A 240 -5.42 -7.54 6.71
N THR A 241 -4.54 -8.41 7.19
CA THR A 241 -3.10 -8.29 7.07
C THR A 241 -2.56 -9.19 5.97
N LEU A 242 -1.97 -8.60 4.93
CA LEU A 242 -1.15 -9.31 3.95
C LEU A 242 0.27 -9.51 4.49
N THR A 243 0.90 -10.62 4.14
CA THR A 243 2.33 -10.85 4.21
C THR A 243 2.98 -10.33 2.91
N ALA A 244 3.55 -9.14 2.96
CA ALA A 244 4.36 -8.59 1.87
C ALA A 244 5.84 -8.91 2.10
N ARG A 245 6.56 -9.23 1.02
CA ARG A 245 8.02 -9.31 0.97
C ARG A 245 8.56 -8.09 0.24
N VAL A 246 9.63 -7.49 0.77
CA VAL A 246 10.52 -6.62 -0.02
C VAL A 246 11.90 -7.25 -0.04
N THR A 247 12.43 -7.44 -1.25
CA THR A 247 13.78 -7.96 -1.48
C THR A 247 14.65 -6.88 -2.11
N PHE A 248 15.87 -6.74 -1.60
CA PHE A 248 16.84 -5.72 -2.01
C PHE A 248 18.03 -6.36 -2.73
N TYR A 249 18.45 -5.74 -3.84
CA TYR A 249 19.51 -6.19 -4.73
C TYR A 249 20.57 -5.10 -4.93
N ASP A 250 21.81 -5.51 -5.16
CA ASP A 250 22.93 -4.63 -5.53
C ASP A 250 23.20 -4.74 -7.04
N GLY A 251 22.57 -3.87 -7.83
CA GLY A 251 22.41 -3.99 -9.28
C GLY A 251 21.07 -4.58 -9.72
N ASP A 252 20.89 -4.73 -11.04
CA ASP A 252 19.63 -5.14 -11.64
C ASP A 252 19.30 -6.64 -11.41
N PRO A 253 18.23 -7.00 -10.67
CA PRO A 253 17.81 -8.40 -10.49
C PRO A 253 17.53 -9.15 -11.80
N ASP A 254 17.06 -8.48 -12.85
CA ASP A 254 16.77 -9.12 -14.14
C ASP A 254 18.04 -9.47 -14.93
N GLU A 255 19.16 -8.79 -14.63
CA GLU A 255 20.50 -9.15 -15.09
C GLU A 255 21.21 -10.15 -14.15
N GLY A 256 20.54 -10.62 -13.10
CA GLY A 256 21.06 -11.60 -12.14
C GLY A 256 21.89 -11.01 -11.00
N ALA A 257 21.64 -9.74 -10.63
CA ALA A 257 22.31 -9.10 -9.50
C ALA A 257 22.13 -9.84 -8.16
N PRO A 258 23.13 -9.78 -7.26
CA PRO A 258 23.05 -10.41 -5.95
C PRO A 258 22.01 -9.75 -5.05
N GLN A 259 21.19 -10.58 -4.41
CA GLN A 259 20.36 -10.18 -3.28
C GLN A 259 21.23 -9.84 -2.06
N ILE A 260 21.03 -8.65 -1.49
CA ILE A 260 21.76 -8.15 -0.31
C ILE A 260 20.94 -8.16 0.99
N ALA A 261 19.60 -8.04 0.89
CA ALA A 261 18.71 -8.10 2.05
C ALA A 261 17.28 -8.51 1.63
N SER A 262 16.45 -8.89 2.60
CA SER A 262 15.00 -9.05 2.41
C SER A 262 14.27 -8.90 3.74
N VAL A 263 13.01 -8.49 3.69
CA VAL A 263 12.11 -8.42 4.84
C VAL A 263 10.72 -8.92 4.45
N ASP A 264 10.17 -9.83 5.26
CA ASP A 264 8.79 -10.28 5.17
C ASP A 264 8.02 -9.60 6.31
N ARG A 265 6.92 -8.92 5.99
CA ARG A 265 6.07 -8.22 6.97
C ARG A 265 4.61 -8.53 6.75
N ARG A 266 3.98 -9.14 7.75
CA ARG A 266 2.52 -9.22 7.86
C ARG A 266 1.97 -7.90 8.42
N ALA A 267 1.15 -7.19 7.65
CA ALA A 267 0.59 -5.89 8.02
C ALA A 267 -0.72 -5.59 7.27
N PHE A 268 -1.56 -4.72 7.83
CA PHE A 268 -2.69 -4.13 7.10
C PHE A 268 -2.17 -3.09 6.10
N PHE A 269 -2.65 -3.17 4.86
CA PHE A 269 -2.32 -2.24 3.79
C PHE A 269 -3.59 -1.48 3.38
N PRO A 270 -3.93 -0.35 4.05
CA PRO A 270 -5.13 0.41 3.72
C PRO A 270 -5.11 0.90 2.27
N ALA A 271 -6.28 1.02 1.64
CA ALA A 271 -6.41 1.44 0.25
C ALA A 271 -5.92 2.90 0.09
N GLY A 272 -5.02 3.14 -0.87
CA GLY A 272 -4.30 4.42 -1.00
C GLY A 272 -3.28 4.70 0.12
N GLY A 273 -3.01 3.71 0.98
CA GLY A 273 -2.11 3.80 2.13
C GLY A 273 -0.67 3.39 1.83
N VAL A 274 0.21 3.65 2.80
CA VAL A 274 1.66 3.40 2.68
C VAL A 274 2.20 2.70 3.93
N VAL A 275 2.95 1.62 3.75
CA VAL A 275 3.56 0.84 4.84
C VAL A 275 5.08 0.72 4.61
N PRO A 276 5.94 1.21 5.53
CA PRO A 276 7.39 1.07 5.40
C PRO A 276 7.84 -0.34 5.79
N LEU A 277 8.60 -0.98 4.91
CA LEU A 277 9.28 -2.26 5.13
C LEU A 277 10.79 -2.00 5.12
N SER A 278 11.48 -2.38 6.20
CA SER A 278 12.91 -2.11 6.39
C SER A 278 13.72 -3.38 6.59
N ALA A 279 14.89 -3.46 5.97
CA ALA A 279 15.89 -4.49 6.19
C ALA A 279 17.28 -3.86 6.42
N THR A 280 18.20 -4.63 6.99
CA THR A 280 19.59 -4.19 7.18
C THR A 280 20.49 -4.96 6.22
N TRP A 281 21.32 -4.24 5.46
CA TRP A 281 22.44 -4.79 4.71
C TRP A 281 23.74 -4.46 5.45
N THR A 282 24.55 -5.47 5.74
CA THR A 282 25.93 -5.28 6.23
C THR A 282 26.87 -5.24 5.04
N VAL A 283 27.56 -4.12 4.86
CA VAL A 283 28.43 -3.89 3.70
C VAL A 283 29.70 -4.74 3.81
N GLY A 284 29.95 -5.60 2.82
CA GLY A 284 31.08 -6.54 2.81
C GLY A 284 32.37 -5.97 2.21
N GLU A 285 33.51 -6.60 2.53
CA GLU A 285 34.79 -6.35 1.85
C GLU A 285 34.65 -6.59 0.33
N GLY A 286 35.12 -5.66 -0.51
CA GLY A 286 34.96 -5.72 -1.96
C GLY A 286 33.68 -5.09 -2.50
N GLN A 287 32.81 -4.55 -1.63
CA GLN A 287 31.63 -3.74 -2.02
C GLN A 287 31.95 -2.23 -1.90
N GLU A 288 33.08 -1.79 -2.45
CA GLU A 288 33.45 -0.39 -2.51
C GLU A 288 33.07 0.27 -3.85
N GLY A 289 32.62 1.53 -3.79
CA GLY A 289 32.33 2.34 -4.97
C GLY A 289 30.84 2.66 -5.13
N PHE A 290 30.37 2.73 -6.38
CA PHE A 290 28.97 3.02 -6.69
C PHE A 290 28.13 1.74 -6.76
N HIS A 291 27.02 1.76 -6.04
CA HIS A 291 26.00 0.71 -6.00
C HIS A 291 24.68 1.30 -6.48
N GLU A 292 23.91 0.52 -7.25
CA GLU A 292 22.50 0.84 -7.53
C GLU A 292 21.63 -0.14 -6.77
N ILE A 293 21.07 0.31 -5.65
CA ILE A 293 20.26 -0.54 -4.78
C ILE A 293 18.85 -0.59 -5.36
N HIS A 294 18.44 -1.77 -5.83
CA HIS A 294 17.06 -2.00 -6.25
C HIS A 294 16.26 -2.64 -5.12
N ALA A 295 14.97 -2.29 -5.03
CA ALA A 295 14.00 -2.96 -4.17
C ALA A 295 12.82 -3.44 -5.02
N VAL A 296 12.35 -4.66 -4.76
CA VAL A 296 11.18 -5.29 -5.40
C VAL A 296 10.19 -5.71 -4.31
N VAL A 297 8.89 -5.45 -4.51
CA VAL A 297 7.81 -5.90 -3.60
C VAL A 297 7.00 -7.07 -4.19
N GLU A 298 6.68 -8.04 -3.35
CA GLU A 298 5.86 -9.21 -3.68
C GLU A 298 4.81 -9.47 -2.58
N GLY A 299 3.59 -9.90 -2.95
CA GLY A 299 2.62 -10.48 -2.02
C GLY A 299 2.82 -11.99 -1.89
N LEU A 300 2.86 -12.52 -0.66
CA LEU A 300 3.14 -13.94 -0.40
C LEU A 300 1.89 -14.80 -0.11
N ASP A 301 0.73 -14.20 0.14
CA ASP A 301 -0.50 -14.93 0.46
C ASP A 301 -1.26 -15.38 -0.81
N ALA A 302 -1.96 -16.51 -0.72
CA ALA A 302 -2.71 -17.07 -1.84
C ALA A 302 -3.85 -16.14 -2.29
N GLY A 303 -3.98 -15.93 -3.60
CA GLY A 303 -4.92 -14.97 -4.18
C GLY A 303 -4.26 -13.67 -4.67
N TYR A 304 -2.97 -13.44 -4.38
CA TYR A 304 -2.18 -12.40 -5.02
C TYR A 304 -1.89 -12.76 -6.49
N THR A 305 -2.80 -12.41 -7.39
CA THR A 305 -2.47 -12.25 -8.81
C THR A 305 -1.92 -10.85 -9.03
N GLN A 306 -0.64 -10.75 -9.41
CA GLN A 306 -0.08 -9.49 -9.90
C GLN A 306 -0.89 -9.04 -11.11
N SER A 307 -1.65 -7.95 -10.94
CA SER A 307 -2.03 -7.11 -12.06
C SER A 307 -0.77 -6.43 -12.57
N GLU A 308 -0.18 -6.99 -13.63
CA GLU A 308 0.90 -6.37 -14.39
C GLU A 308 0.31 -5.51 -15.52
N PRO A 309 0.28 -4.17 -15.38
CA PRO A 309 0.11 -3.25 -16.50
C PRO A 309 1.42 -2.62 -16.98
N SER A 310 2.56 -2.84 -16.31
CA SER A 310 3.92 -2.55 -16.81
C SER A 310 5.00 -2.90 -15.78
N ASP A 311 6.18 -3.32 -16.27
CA ASP A 311 7.40 -3.73 -15.54
C ASP A 311 8.07 -2.62 -14.68
N THR A 312 7.31 -1.72 -14.05
CA THR A 312 7.82 -0.46 -13.44
C THR A 312 7.10 0.02 -12.17
N ASN A 313 6.03 -0.63 -11.68
CA ASN A 313 5.29 -0.19 -10.47
C ASN A 313 5.73 -0.88 -9.16
N ASN A 314 6.24 -2.12 -9.22
CA ASN A 314 6.65 -2.92 -8.06
C ASN A 314 8.15 -2.80 -7.70
N ARG A 315 8.93 -2.06 -8.51
CA ARG A 315 10.39 -1.95 -8.40
C ARG A 315 10.84 -0.49 -8.41
N ASN A 316 11.80 -0.17 -7.54
CA ASN A 316 12.44 1.16 -7.45
C ASN A 316 13.95 1.00 -7.27
N SER A 317 14.73 2.05 -7.56
CA SER A 317 16.18 2.07 -7.34
C SER A 317 16.66 3.36 -6.67
N VAL A 318 17.83 3.28 -6.03
CA VAL A 318 18.56 4.43 -5.52
C VAL A 318 20.06 4.17 -5.55
N SER A 319 20.82 5.15 -6.04
CA SER A 319 22.28 5.07 -6.04
C SER A 319 22.84 5.31 -4.65
N LEU A 320 23.76 4.46 -4.21
CA LEU A 320 24.57 4.63 -3.01
C LEU A 320 26.05 4.65 -3.39
N PHE A 321 26.86 5.41 -2.64
CA PHE A 321 28.31 5.30 -2.69
C PHE A 321 28.81 4.71 -1.37
N VAL A 322 29.64 3.68 -1.45
CA VAL A 322 30.29 3.02 -0.32
C VAL A 322 31.78 3.37 -0.30
N GLU A 323 32.25 3.86 0.85
CA GLU A 323 33.65 4.13 1.13
C GLU A 323 34.40 2.88 1.64
N SER A 324 35.66 2.71 1.21
CA SER A 324 36.54 1.67 1.73
C SER A 324 36.93 1.97 3.18
N PRO A 325 36.98 0.97 4.08
CA PRO A 325 37.24 1.19 5.51
C PRO A 325 38.73 1.46 5.78
N PHE A 326 39.56 1.43 4.72
CA PHE A 326 40.98 1.71 4.73
C PHE A 326 41.33 2.76 3.68
N GLY A 327 41.21 4.05 4.05
CA GLY A 327 42.07 5.13 3.54
C GLY A 327 42.32 5.19 2.03
N SER A 328 41.32 4.81 1.21
CA SER A 328 41.40 4.78 -0.25
C SER A 328 41.87 6.11 -0.85
N ALA A 329 42.52 6.02 -2.01
CA ALA A 329 43.07 7.18 -2.69
C ALA A 329 41.94 8.12 -3.22
N PRO A 330 42.19 9.44 -3.32
CA PRO A 330 41.21 10.43 -3.80
C PRO A 330 40.75 10.15 -5.23
N ALA A 331 39.43 10.19 -5.47
CA ALA A 331 38.79 9.94 -6.77
C ALA A 331 37.89 11.11 -7.20
N ILE A 332 37.59 11.20 -8.50
CA ILE A 332 36.80 12.26 -9.12
C ILE A 332 35.35 11.78 -9.29
N LEU A 333 34.40 12.45 -8.63
CA LEU A 333 32.96 12.13 -8.74
C LEU A 333 32.30 12.73 -9.99
N ARG A 334 32.71 13.93 -10.41
CA ARG A 334 32.20 14.62 -11.59
C ARG A 334 33.16 15.72 -12.03
N HIS A 335 33.15 16.06 -13.32
CA HIS A 335 33.87 17.21 -13.86
C HIS A 335 33.25 17.77 -15.14
N TYR A 336 33.32 19.08 -15.34
CA TYR A 336 32.86 19.75 -16.57
C TYR A 336 33.43 21.18 -16.69
N VAL A 337 33.34 21.75 -17.90
CA VAL A 337 33.57 23.18 -18.14
C VAL A 337 32.21 23.85 -18.34
N TYR A 338 32.04 25.05 -17.81
CA TYR A 338 30.85 25.88 -18.01
C TYR A 338 31.22 27.36 -18.24
N PRO A 339 30.57 28.08 -19.16
CA PRO A 339 29.68 27.55 -20.20
C PRO A 339 30.44 26.65 -21.19
N ASN A 340 29.74 25.71 -21.83
CA ASN A 340 30.29 24.84 -22.86
C ASN A 340 29.30 24.76 -24.05
N PRO A 341 29.61 25.36 -25.21
CA PRO A 341 30.85 26.06 -25.52
C PRO A 341 31.04 27.35 -24.71
N VAL A 342 32.30 27.69 -24.48
CA VAL A 342 32.73 28.97 -23.92
C VAL A 342 32.54 30.04 -25.00
N THR A 343 31.63 30.98 -24.77
CA THR A 343 31.35 32.08 -25.70
C THR A 343 32.13 33.33 -25.30
N GLY A 344 33.14 33.70 -26.09
CA GLY A 344 34.04 34.81 -25.81
C GLY A 344 35.50 34.37 -25.70
N SER A 345 36.18 34.86 -24.66
CA SER A 345 37.59 34.58 -24.41
C SER A 345 37.79 33.34 -23.53
N ARG A 346 39.04 32.85 -23.42
CA ARG A 346 39.36 31.81 -22.44
C ARG A 346 39.03 32.22 -21.00
N ASN A 347 39.04 33.50 -20.67
CA ASN A 347 38.82 33.98 -19.30
C ASN A 347 37.36 33.80 -18.82
N ASP A 348 36.46 33.50 -19.76
CA ASP A 348 35.02 33.36 -19.52
C ASP A 348 34.62 31.93 -19.10
N PHE A 349 35.54 30.95 -19.16
CA PHE A 349 35.27 29.59 -18.69
C PHE A 349 35.44 29.43 -17.17
N ARG A 350 34.68 28.50 -16.62
CA ARG A 350 34.86 27.88 -15.30
C ARG A 350 35.00 26.38 -15.45
N PHE A 351 35.96 25.81 -14.73
CA PHE A 351 36.24 24.39 -14.71
C PHE A 351 35.82 23.84 -13.36
N TYR A 352 34.86 22.92 -13.36
CA TYR A 352 34.31 22.31 -12.15
C TYR A 352 34.78 20.87 -12.05
N PHE A 353 35.16 20.44 -10.85
CA PHE A 353 35.38 19.03 -10.53
C PHE A 353 35.09 18.75 -9.06
N GLU A 354 34.68 17.54 -8.74
CA GLU A 354 34.34 17.11 -7.37
C GLU A 354 35.19 15.92 -6.97
N LEU A 355 35.77 15.96 -5.76
CA LEU A 355 36.62 14.90 -5.23
C LEU A 355 35.97 14.20 -4.04
N THR A 356 36.15 12.88 -3.93
CA THR A 356 35.70 12.10 -2.77
C THR A 356 36.40 12.51 -1.47
N ARG A 357 37.65 12.99 -1.55
CA ARG A 357 38.46 13.45 -0.42
C ARG A 357 39.68 14.25 -0.90
N ASP A 358 40.40 14.85 0.04
CA ASP A 358 41.62 15.61 -0.23
C ASP A 358 42.69 14.77 -0.96
N ALA A 359 43.33 15.39 -1.94
CA ALA A 359 44.43 14.80 -2.68
C ALA A 359 45.81 15.25 -2.16
N GLN A 360 46.88 14.52 -2.49
CA GLN A 360 48.24 15.09 -2.34
C GLN A 360 48.56 16.09 -3.45
N ARG A 361 48.09 15.82 -4.67
CA ARG A 361 48.29 16.68 -5.84
C ARG A 361 47.13 16.52 -6.82
N VAL A 362 46.77 17.62 -7.48
CA VAL A 362 45.91 17.60 -8.68
C VAL A 362 46.65 18.31 -9.80
N THR A 363 46.57 17.79 -11.02
CA THR A 363 47.03 18.46 -12.24
C THR A 363 45.95 18.40 -13.31
N ILE A 364 45.75 19.49 -14.04
CA ILE A 364 44.81 19.52 -15.18
C ILE A 364 45.57 20.00 -16.41
N GLU A 365 45.61 19.16 -17.43
CA GLU A 365 46.23 19.46 -18.72
C GLU A 365 45.12 19.71 -19.76
N VAL A 366 45.27 20.76 -20.56
CA VAL A 366 44.34 21.12 -21.66
C VAL A 366 45.11 20.99 -22.97
N PHE A 367 44.51 20.34 -23.96
CA PHE A 367 45.10 20.02 -25.25
C PHE A 367 44.25 20.53 -26.41
N ASP A 368 44.87 20.86 -27.54
CA ASP A 368 44.16 20.99 -28.82
C ASP A 368 43.76 19.61 -29.39
N LEU A 369 43.01 19.60 -30.50
CA LEU A 369 42.61 18.36 -31.19
C LEU A 369 43.77 17.54 -31.79
N LEU A 370 44.99 18.08 -31.81
CA LEU A 370 46.20 17.37 -32.25
C LEU A 370 46.98 16.77 -31.06
N GLY A 371 46.49 16.95 -29.83
CA GLY A 371 47.15 16.51 -28.60
C GLY A 371 48.27 17.43 -28.14
N THR A 372 48.40 18.65 -28.70
CA THR A 372 49.38 19.64 -28.25
C THR A 372 48.93 20.23 -26.92
N PRO A 373 49.74 20.18 -25.84
CA PRO A 373 49.40 20.84 -24.58
C PRO A 373 49.32 22.37 -24.77
N VAL A 374 48.18 22.96 -24.44
CA VAL A 374 47.94 24.41 -24.55
C VAL A 374 47.76 25.09 -23.19
N GLY A 375 47.39 24.35 -22.13
CA GLY A 375 47.21 24.87 -20.78
C GLY A 375 47.53 23.83 -19.70
N LEU A 376 48.08 24.29 -18.56
CA LEU A 376 48.43 23.44 -17.42
C LEU A 376 48.08 24.11 -16.09
N PHE A 377 47.32 23.41 -15.24
CA PHE A 377 47.16 23.69 -13.81
C PHE A 377 47.86 22.59 -12.97
N GLY A 378 48.37 22.94 -11.79
CA GLY A 378 48.93 21.97 -10.86
C GLY A 378 49.15 22.52 -9.45
N ALA A 379 48.65 21.81 -8.44
CA ALA A 379 48.70 22.19 -7.03
C ALA A 379 49.10 21.01 -6.13
N THR A 380 49.80 21.26 -5.01
CA THR A 380 50.37 20.22 -4.12
C THR A 380 50.23 20.55 -2.63
N GLY A 381 49.71 19.60 -1.84
CA GLY A 381 49.78 19.54 -0.38
C GLY A 381 48.64 20.22 0.39
N GLY A 382 48.12 19.50 1.40
CA GLY A 382 47.35 20.06 2.53
C GLY A 382 46.13 20.91 2.16
N PHE A 383 45.10 20.28 1.58
CA PHE A 383 43.96 20.99 0.98
C PHE A 383 42.88 21.44 1.98
N VAL A 384 43.15 22.53 2.71
CA VAL A 384 42.11 23.32 3.38
C VAL A 384 42.33 24.81 3.10
N GLY A 385 41.79 25.32 1.99
CA GLY A 385 41.73 26.75 1.69
C GLY A 385 41.43 27.05 0.21
N ASP A 386 40.67 28.12 -0.04
CA ASP A 386 40.44 28.71 -1.38
C ASP A 386 39.94 27.75 -2.49
N GLY A 387 38.89 26.97 -2.19
CA GLY A 387 38.09 26.26 -3.22
C GLY A 387 38.73 24.99 -3.81
N ASN A 388 39.80 24.49 -3.18
CA ASN A 388 40.43 23.21 -3.49
C ASN A 388 40.36 22.32 -2.24
N GLN A 389 39.33 21.46 -2.11
CA GLN A 389 39.09 20.54 -0.98
C GLN A 389 38.32 19.29 -1.45
N ALA A 390 38.12 18.31 -0.55
CA ALA A 390 37.04 17.34 -0.67
C ALA A 390 35.69 18.01 -1.01
N GLY A 391 34.88 17.38 -1.88
CA GLY A 391 33.68 17.98 -2.45
C GLY A 391 33.96 18.81 -3.71
N SER A 392 33.08 19.76 -4.01
CA SER A 392 33.06 20.53 -5.27
C SER A 392 34.11 21.67 -5.33
N ASN A 393 34.83 21.75 -6.45
CA ASN A 393 35.91 22.69 -6.73
C ASN A 393 35.60 23.50 -8.01
N GLU A 394 36.02 24.78 -8.06
CA GLU A 394 35.90 25.66 -9.23
C GLU A 394 37.26 26.30 -9.55
N LEU A 395 37.70 26.22 -10.81
CA LEU A 395 38.89 26.89 -11.33
C LEU A 395 38.54 27.82 -12.49
N THR A 396 39.34 28.85 -12.66
CA THR A 396 39.23 29.87 -13.72
C THR A 396 40.41 29.78 -14.68
N ALA A 397 40.33 30.41 -15.85
CA ALA A 397 41.48 30.41 -16.77
C ALA A 397 42.74 31.12 -16.24
N SER A 398 42.61 31.96 -15.20
CA SER A 398 43.75 32.60 -14.50
C SER A 398 44.61 31.60 -13.72
N ASP A 399 44.04 30.47 -13.31
CA ASP A 399 44.73 29.44 -12.54
C ASP A 399 45.65 28.58 -13.43
N PHE A 400 45.39 28.58 -14.75
CA PHE A 400 46.12 27.81 -15.74
C PHE A 400 47.29 28.61 -16.34
N ARG A 401 48.43 27.92 -16.53
CA ARG A 401 49.57 28.39 -17.32
C ARG A 401 49.35 28.01 -18.78
N TRP A 402 49.07 29.00 -19.63
CA TRP A 402 48.81 28.80 -21.06
C TRP A 402 50.06 28.97 -21.92
N THR A 403 50.22 28.14 -22.96
CA THR A 403 51.28 28.28 -23.96
C THR A 403 50.87 29.25 -25.07
N GLY A 404 50.72 30.52 -24.70
CA GLY A 404 50.36 31.61 -25.62
C GLY A 404 49.35 32.59 -25.04
N GLU A 405 49.25 33.77 -25.66
CA GLU A 405 48.35 34.84 -25.19
C GLU A 405 46.86 34.50 -25.43
N ASN A 406 46.55 33.67 -26.42
CA ASN A 406 45.19 33.43 -26.89
C ASN A 406 44.97 31.96 -27.31
N LEU A 407 43.87 31.36 -26.87
CA LEU A 407 43.29 30.15 -27.49
C LEU A 407 42.39 30.57 -28.66
N GLU A 408 42.49 29.89 -29.80
CA GLU A 408 41.62 30.12 -30.97
C GLU A 408 40.23 29.47 -30.80
N SER A 409 39.27 29.82 -31.67
CA SER A 409 37.98 29.12 -31.70
C SER A 409 38.17 27.66 -32.14
N GLY A 410 37.64 26.71 -31.37
CA GLY A 410 37.87 25.28 -31.61
C GLY A 410 37.33 24.38 -30.48
N VAL A 411 37.63 23.09 -30.57
CA VAL A 411 37.39 22.12 -29.50
C VAL A 411 38.70 21.82 -28.80
N TYR A 412 38.67 21.79 -27.47
CA TYR A 412 39.80 21.48 -26.61
C TYR A 412 39.47 20.24 -25.78
N LEU A 413 40.48 19.39 -25.57
CA LEU A 413 40.41 18.24 -24.68
C LEU A 413 41.05 18.61 -23.34
N TYR A 414 40.69 17.91 -22.27
CA TYR A 414 41.39 18.04 -20.99
C TYR A 414 41.49 16.70 -20.26
N ALA A 415 42.52 16.57 -19.43
CA ALA A 415 42.71 15.47 -18.50
C ALA A 415 43.03 16.02 -17.09
N ILE A 416 42.18 15.66 -16.12
CA ILE A 416 42.41 15.84 -14.69
C ILE A 416 43.16 14.60 -14.20
N ARG A 417 44.22 14.77 -13.42
CA ARG A 417 44.91 13.68 -12.74
C ARG A 417 45.02 13.99 -11.26
N VAL A 418 44.50 13.08 -10.44
CA VAL A 418 44.45 13.21 -8.98
C VAL A 418 45.44 12.21 -8.39
N PHE A 419 46.22 12.64 -7.41
CA PHE A 419 47.27 11.84 -6.80
C PHE A 419 47.02 11.71 -5.29
N GLY A 420 47.05 10.48 -4.79
CA GLY A 420 46.99 10.15 -3.36
C GLY A 420 48.38 10.06 -2.74
N ASN A 421 48.46 9.44 -1.56
CA ASN A 421 49.72 9.20 -0.85
C ASN A 421 50.67 8.26 -1.62
N ASP A 422 50.11 7.32 -2.37
CA ASP A 422 50.85 6.22 -3.02
C ASP A 422 51.12 6.45 -4.51
N GLY A 423 50.73 7.61 -5.06
CA GLY A 423 50.94 7.98 -6.46
C GLY A 423 49.68 8.45 -7.17
N LEU A 424 49.54 8.14 -8.46
CA LEU A 424 48.35 8.48 -9.24
C LEU A 424 47.16 7.66 -8.71
N ALA A 425 46.09 8.36 -8.35
CA ALA A 425 44.88 7.78 -7.78
C ALA A 425 43.78 7.64 -8.82
N ASP A 426 43.53 8.70 -9.61
CA ASP A 426 42.43 8.74 -10.57
C ASP A 426 42.69 9.72 -11.74
N VAL A 427 41.98 9.53 -12.85
CA VAL A 427 42.07 10.33 -14.09
C VAL A 427 40.69 10.55 -14.69
N GLY A 428 40.29 11.82 -14.82
CA GLY A 428 39.03 12.24 -15.47
C GLY A 428 39.31 13.00 -16.75
N GLU A 429 38.67 12.62 -17.87
CA GLU A 429 38.92 13.20 -19.19
C GLU A 429 37.66 13.81 -19.80
N GLY A 430 37.80 14.96 -20.47
CA GLY A 430 36.66 15.63 -21.09
C GLY A 430 37.03 16.59 -22.22
N LYS A 431 36.03 17.34 -22.68
CA LYS A 431 36.20 18.31 -23.78
C LYS A 431 35.30 19.54 -23.62
N PHE A 432 35.74 20.66 -24.17
CA PHE A 432 34.95 21.88 -24.27
C PHE A 432 35.16 22.59 -25.60
N GLY A 433 34.14 23.32 -26.06
CA GLY A 433 34.29 24.25 -27.20
C GLY A 433 34.68 25.65 -26.72
N LEU A 434 35.45 26.37 -27.52
CA LEU A 434 35.66 27.83 -27.40
C LEU A 434 35.20 28.49 -28.71
N VAL A 435 34.39 29.54 -28.60
CA VAL A 435 33.87 30.32 -29.73
C VAL A 435 34.05 31.80 -29.39
N ARG A 436 35.04 32.45 -30.02
CA ARG A 436 35.29 33.89 -29.93
C ARG A 436 34.30 34.73 -30.72
#